data_AF-A0A2V7C7W5-F1
#
_entry.id   AF-A0A2V7C7W5-F1
#
_cell.length_a   1.000
_cell.length_b   1.000
_cell.length_c   1.000
_cell.angle_alpha   90.00
_cell.angle_beta   90.00
_cell.angle_gamma   90.00
#
_symmetry.space_group_name_H-M   'P 1'
#
loop_
_entity.id
_entity.type
_entity.pdbx_description
1 polymer ?
#
loop_
_entity_poly.entity_id
_entity_poly.type
_entity_poly.pdbx_seq_one_letter_code
_entity_poly.pdbx_strand_id
1 'polypeptide(L)' 'MKWLGMTITPSYDGEPECNGVIERFMRTLKEQCLYLHRFQNLAEAPRLIGDFITRYNTEWLIERLGHQTPVAARAAAMAA' A
#
# COMPACT_ATOMS: atom_id res chain seq x y z
N MET A 1 -17.24 -13.24 2.33
CA MET A 1 -15.97 -13.47 1.61
C MET A 1 -15.86 -14.85 0.99
N LYS A 2 -16.24 -15.94 1.69
CA LYS A 2 -16.15 -17.31 1.12
C LYS A 2 -16.91 -17.51 -0.19
N TRP A 3 -18.04 -16.83 -0.38
CA TRP A 3 -18.79 -16.83 -1.65
C TRP A 3 -18.07 -16.10 -2.79
N LEU A 4 -17.11 -15.21 -2.47
CA LEU A 4 -16.18 -14.58 -3.40
C LEU A 4 -14.88 -15.40 -3.57
N GLY A 5 -14.80 -16.61 -2.99
CA GLY A 5 -13.59 -17.43 -3.00
C GLY A 5 -12.46 -16.93 -2.07
N MET A 6 -12.74 -15.95 -1.20
CA MET A 6 -11.73 -15.39 -0.29
C MET A 6 -11.85 -15.95 1.13
N THR A 7 -10.72 -16.35 1.70
CA THR A 7 -10.58 -16.73 3.11
C THR A 7 -10.18 -15.50 3.93
N ILE A 8 -10.88 -15.26 5.04
CA ILE A 8 -10.51 -14.22 6.00
C ILE A 8 -9.56 -14.85 7.02
N THR A 9 -8.38 -14.27 7.17
CA THR A 9 -7.38 -14.67 8.17
C THR A 9 -7.16 -13.48 9.11
N PRO A 10 -7.85 -13.42 10.26
CA PRO A 10 -7.65 -12.34 11.21
C PRO A 10 -6.29 -12.50 11.91
N SER A 11 -5.58 -11.39 12.10
CA SER A 11 -4.41 -11.34 12.99
C SER A 11 -4.89 -11.47 14.44
N TYR A 12 -4.24 -12.31 15.26
CA TYR A 12 -4.58 -12.42 16.67
C TYR A 12 -4.02 -11.24 17.47
N ASP A 13 -4.58 -10.98 18.65
CA ASP A 13 -4.07 -9.95 19.56
C ASP A 13 -2.65 -10.32 20.03
N GLY A 14 -1.69 -9.42 19.82
CA GLY A 14 -0.28 -9.67 20.13
C GLY A 14 0.59 -10.16 18.97
N GLU A 15 0.06 -10.22 17.73
CA GLU A 15 0.83 -10.55 16.51
C GLU A 15 0.98 -9.32 15.57
N PRO A 16 1.77 -8.29 15.96
CA PRO A 16 1.91 -7.06 15.16
C PRO A 16 2.52 -7.32 13.78
N GLU A 17 3.36 -8.35 13.65
CA GLU A 17 4.03 -8.70 12.38
C GLU A 17 3.04 -9.00 11.25
N CYS A 18 1.85 -9.52 11.55
CA CYS A 18 0.82 -9.81 10.55
C CYS A 18 0.34 -8.56 9.80
N ASN A 19 0.42 -7.38 10.43
CA ASN A 19 0.00 -6.11 9.82
C ASN A 19 1.18 -5.25 9.35
N GLY A 20 2.43 -5.70 9.53
CA GLY A 20 3.62 -4.87 9.29
C GLY A 20 3.73 -4.31 7.86
N VAL A 21 3.21 -5.02 6.86
CA VAL A 21 3.18 -4.55 5.46
C VAL A 21 2.29 -3.32 5.31
N ILE A 22 1.04 -3.38 5.81
CA ILE A 22 0.10 -2.27 5.68
C ILE A 22 0.48 -1.12 6.60
N GLU A 23 1.01 -1.40 7.79
CA GLU A 23 1.50 -0.37 8.71
C GLU A 23 2.66 0.43 8.13
N ARG A 24 3.63 -0.25 7.48
CA ARG A 24 4.72 0.41 6.76
C ARG A 24 4.17 1.30 5.64
N PHE A 25 3.25 0.78 4.83
CA PHE A 25 2.64 1.57 3.75
C PHE A 25 1.92 2.82 4.29
N MET A 26 1.10 2.66 5.33
CA MET A 26 0.35 3.77 5.93
C MET A 26 1.26 4.82 6.55
N ARG A 27 2.39 4.42 7.13
CA ARG A 27 3.43 5.34 7.59
C ARG A 27 3.99 6.17 6.44
N THR A 28 4.42 5.50 5.35
CA THR A 28 4.95 6.19 4.17
C THR A 28 3.91 7.13 3.54
N LEU A 29 2.65 6.71 3.42
CA LEU A 29 1.56 7.56 2.92
C LEU A 29 1.38 8.83 3.77
N LYS A 30 1.39 8.69 5.10
CA LYS A 30 1.27 9.83 6.02
C LYS A 30 2.43 10.79 5.84
N GLU A 31 3.66 10.29 5.93
CA GLU A 31 4.88 11.10 5.90
C GLU A 31 5.10 11.78 4.55
N GLN A 32 4.83 11.10 3.44
CA GLN A 32 5.19 11.53 2.09
C GLN A 32 4.02 12.12 1.29
N CYS A 33 2.79 12.00 1.78
CA CYS A 33 1.61 12.60 1.17
C CYS A 33 0.84 13.44 2.20
N LEU A 34 0.28 12.82 3.23
CA LEU A 34 -0.73 13.52 4.05
C LEU A 34 -0.16 14.68 4.86
N TYR A 35 1.04 14.53 5.44
CA TYR A 35 1.67 15.58 6.25
C TYR A 35 2.23 16.73 5.41
N LEU A 36 2.45 16.50 4.12
CA LEU A 36 2.97 17.52 3.19
C LEU A 36 1.86 18.37 2.56
N HIS A 37 0.60 17.97 2.70
CA HIS A 37 -0.52 18.64 2.03
C HIS A 37 -1.53 19.16 3.05
N ARG A 38 -1.84 20.46 2.96
CA ARG A 38 -2.99 21.06 3.65
C ARG A 38 -4.17 21.04 2.70
N PHE A 39 -4.99 20.00 2.77
CA PHE A 39 -6.16 19.86 1.89
C PHE A 39 -7.10 21.06 2.01
N GLN A 40 -7.45 21.66 0.88
CA GLN A 40 -8.37 22.80 0.80
C GLN A 40 -9.83 22.34 0.79
N ASN A 41 -10.09 21.12 0.32
CA ASN A 41 -11.42 20.50 0.32
C ASN A 41 -11.33 18.98 0.26
N LEU A 42 -12.45 18.31 0.50
CA LEU A 42 -12.53 16.84 0.53
C LEU A 42 -12.24 16.18 -0.82
N ALA A 43 -12.46 16.84 -1.96
CA ALA A 43 -12.21 16.25 -3.28
C ALA A 43 -10.72 16.23 -3.63
N GLU A 44 -9.93 17.12 -3.04
CA GLU A 44 -8.49 17.18 -3.25
C GLU A 44 -7.75 15.99 -2.64
N ALA A 45 -8.21 15.51 -1.48
CA ALA A 45 -7.56 14.40 -0.78
C ALA A 45 -7.54 13.09 -1.60
N PRO A 46 -8.67 12.58 -2.14
CA PRO A 46 -8.67 11.41 -3.01
C PRO A 46 -7.76 11.55 -4.23
N ARG A 47 -7.70 12.74 -4.84
CA ARG A 47 -6.83 12.99 -5.99
C ARG A 47 -5.36 12.84 -5.61
N LEU A 48 -4.90 13.58 -4.59
CA LEU A 48 -3.49 13.55 -4.17
C LEU A 48 -3.08 12.17 -3.64
N ILE A 49 -3.96 11.51 -2.89
CA ILE A 49 -3.73 10.14 -2.41
C ILE A 49 -3.66 9.17 -3.60
N GLY A 50 -4.56 9.30 -4.59
CA GLY A 50 -4.53 8.49 -5.80
C GLY A 50 -3.26 8.68 -6.63
N ASP A 51 -2.82 9.93 -6.80
CA ASP A 51 -1.58 10.28 -7.49
C ASP A 51 -0.36 9.69 -6.75
N PHE A 52 -0.35 9.77 -5.41
CA PHE A 52 0.68 9.16 -4.58
C PHE A 52 0.70 7.63 -4.70
N ILE A 53 -0.47 6.97 -4.60
CA ILE A 53 -0.60 5.52 -4.72
C ILE A 53 -0.12 5.05 -6.09
N THR A 54 -0.47 5.78 -7.16
CA THR A 54 -0.02 5.47 -8.51
C THR A 54 1.50 5.48 -8.57
N ARG A 55 2.12 6.60 -8.17
CA ARG A 55 3.58 6.77 -8.15
C ARG A 55 4.30 5.72 -7.30
N TYR A 56 3.78 5.44 -6.10
CA TYR A 56 4.33 4.41 -5.22
C TYR A 56 4.34 3.03 -5.89
N ASN A 57 3.26 2.69 -6.61
CA ASN A 57 3.12 1.39 -7.25
C ASN A 57 3.92 1.25 -8.55
N THR A 58 4.13 2.35 -9.29
CA THR A 58 4.73 2.32 -10.63
C THR A 58 6.19 2.77 -10.69
N GLU A 59 6.65 3.60 -9.75
CA GLU A 59 7.97 4.25 -9.85
C GLU A 59 8.91 3.89 -8.69
N TRP A 60 8.41 3.49 -7.53
CA TRP A 60 9.26 3.27 -6.35
C TRP A 60 9.89 1.88 -6.36
N LEU A 61 11.21 1.81 -6.27
CA LEU A 61 11.95 0.55 -6.13
C LEU A 61 12.02 0.17 -4.65
N ILE A 62 11.47 -0.98 -4.30
CA ILE A 62 11.41 -1.44 -2.91
C ILE A 62 12.43 -2.56 -2.69
N GLU A 63 13.39 -2.36 -1.79
CA GLU A 63 14.47 -3.32 -1.49
C GLU A 63 13.93 -4.73 -1.16
N ARG A 64 12.89 -4.83 -0.31
CA ARG A 64 12.23 -6.11 0.02
C ARG A 64 11.65 -6.84 -1.20
N LEU A 65 11.33 -6.11 -2.27
CA LEU A 65 10.85 -6.67 -3.53
C LEU A 65 11.99 -6.88 -4.54
N GLY A 66 13.25 -6.96 -4.08
CA GLY A 66 14.40 -7.11 -4.96
C GLY A 66 14.66 -5.87 -5.82
N HIS A 67 14.39 -4.66 -5.28
CA HIS A 67 14.47 -3.39 -6.00
C HIS A 67 13.53 -3.32 -7.23
N GLN A 68 12.39 -4.00 -7.16
CA GLN A 68 11.32 -3.87 -8.15
C GLN A 68 10.24 -2.90 -7.68
N THR A 69 9.45 -2.40 -8.64
CA THR A 69 8.22 -1.67 -8.33
C THR A 69 7.14 -2.64 -7.82
N PRO A 70 6.22 -2.21 -6.95
CA PRO A 70 5.14 -3.08 -6.48
C PRO A 70 4.33 -3.72 -7.61
N VAL A 71 4.08 -2.99 -8.71
CA VAL A 71 3.39 -3.54 -9.89
C VAL A 71 4.23 -4.62 -10.58
N ALA A 72 5.53 -4.41 -10.76
CA ALA A 72 6.41 -5.40 -11.38
C ALA A 72 6.54 -6.66 -10.52
N ALA A 73 6.72 -6.50 -9.21
CA ALA A 73 6.80 -7.62 -8.27
C ALA A 73 5.49 -8.44 -8.26
N ARG A 74 4.33 -7.76 -8.30
CA ARG A 74 3.03 -8.43 -8.43
C ARG A 74 2.91 -9.20 -9.75
N ALA A 75 3.32 -8.61 -10.87
CA ALA A 75 3.27 -9.27 -12.17
C ALA A 75 4.15 -10.54 -12.18
N ALA A 76 5.35 -10.47 -11.59
CA ALA A 76 6.24 -11.63 -11.45
C ALA A 76 5.62 -12.73 -10.57
N ALA A 77 5.01 -12.36 -9.44
CA ALA A 77 4.36 -13.30 -8.53
C ALA A 77 3.13 -13.98 -9.15
N MET A 78 2.42 -13.30 -10.05
CA MET A 78 1.25 -13.87 -10.76
C MET A 78 1.65 -14.79 -11.93
N ALA A 79 2.89 -14.70 -12.39
CA ALA A 79 3.41 -15.52 -13.49
C ALA A 79 4.09 -16.82 -13.01
N ALA A 80 4.25 -16.99 -11.70
CA ALA A 80 4.83 -18.17 -11.05
C ALA A 80 3.74 -19.15 -10.61
#